data_AF-D5AQ61-F1
#
_entry.id   AF-D5AQ61-F1
#
_cell.length_a   1.000
_cell.length_b   1.000
_cell.length_c   1.000
_cell.angle_alpha   90.00
_cell.angle_beta   90.00
_cell.angle_gamma   90.00
#
_symmetry.space_group_name_H-M   'P 1'
#
loop_
_entity.id
_entity.type
_entity.pdbx_description
1 polymer ?
#
loop_
_entity_poly.entity_id
_entity_poly.type
_entity_poly.pdbx_seq_one_letter_code
_entity_poly.pdbx_strand_id
1 'polypeptide(L)'
;MRFAVLLPTLLLPAVLALSACSLPPAPAPNPGRIDLLSDRLTVHFTDGSRCSADIAAAPTGALAGCAVPMTYAVEIRRKIHVPVADGLIEPYAKVRLTRQSDGRVFDWVTPEGGAWHRPVNYGHQPG
;
A
#
# COMPACT_ATOMS: atom_id res chain seq x y z
N MET A 1 -17.92 -62.98 -48.05
CA MET A 1 -16.59 -62.38 -48.36
C MET A 1 -15.97 -61.96 -47.04
N ARG A 2 -14.80 -62.52 -46.71
CA ARG A 2 -14.02 -62.24 -45.48
C ARG A 2 -13.03 -61.11 -45.81
N PHE A 3 -13.04 -60.03 -45.05
CA PHE A 3 -11.91 -59.10 -45.03
C PHE A 3 -11.30 -59.09 -43.63
N ALA A 4 -10.00 -59.37 -43.64
CA ALA A 4 -9.14 -59.55 -42.49
C ALA A 4 -8.83 -58.21 -41.81
N VAL A 5 -8.61 -58.34 -40.51
CA VAL A 5 -8.05 -57.37 -39.56
C VAL A 5 -6.77 -56.73 -40.10
N LEU A 6 -6.62 -55.41 -39.91
CA LEU A 6 -5.34 -54.73 -39.68
C LEU A 6 -5.61 -53.54 -38.75
N LEU A 7 -5.34 -53.72 -37.45
CA LEU A 7 -5.07 -52.59 -36.54
C LEU A 7 -3.76 -51.92 -36.97
N PRO A 8 -3.68 -50.58 -36.89
CA PRO A 8 -2.46 -49.95 -36.45
C PRO A 8 -2.72 -48.94 -35.32
N THR A 9 -2.15 -49.29 -34.16
CA THR A 9 -1.18 -48.46 -33.42
C THR A 9 -1.56 -47.01 -33.06
N LEU A 10 -1.77 -46.82 -31.76
CA LEU A 10 -1.27 -45.71 -30.92
C LEU A 10 -1.12 -44.33 -31.57
N LEU A 11 -1.97 -43.40 -31.18
CA LEU A 11 -1.60 -41.99 -30.99
C LEU A 11 -2.36 -41.46 -29.77
N LEU A 12 -1.76 -41.64 -28.59
CA LEU A 12 -2.03 -40.81 -27.41
C LEU A 12 -1.80 -39.34 -27.80
N PRO A 13 -2.77 -38.43 -27.69
CA PRO A 13 -2.41 -37.10 -27.25
C PRO A 13 -2.30 -37.22 -25.73
N ALA A 14 -1.07 -37.27 -25.24
CA ALA A 14 -0.80 -36.85 -23.88
C ALA A 14 -1.32 -35.41 -23.77
N VAL A 15 -2.57 -35.27 -23.30
CA VAL A 15 -3.14 -33.98 -22.94
C VAL A 15 -2.27 -33.50 -21.81
N LEU A 16 -1.32 -32.64 -22.16
CA LEU A 16 -0.50 -31.85 -21.28
C LEU A 16 -1.46 -31.16 -20.31
N ALA A 17 -1.69 -31.79 -19.17
CA ALA A 17 -2.12 -31.13 -17.98
C ALA A 17 -0.95 -30.22 -17.57
N LEU A 18 -0.84 -29.07 -18.24
CA LEU A 18 -0.16 -27.93 -17.67
C LEU A 18 -0.96 -27.60 -16.41
N SER A 19 -0.52 -28.21 -15.30
CA SER A 19 -0.81 -27.74 -13.96
C SER A 19 -0.53 -26.24 -13.97
N ALA A 20 -1.59 -25.45 -14.06
CA ALA A 20 -1.52 -24.02 -13.82
C ALA A 20 -1.06 -23.87 -12.37
N CYS A 21 0.25 -23.74 -12.19
CA CYS A 21 0.80 -23.21 -10.96
C CYS A 21 0.22 -21.81 -10.82
N SER A 22 -0.89 -21.69 -10.10
CA SER A 22 -1.35 -20.40 -9.60
C SER A 22 -0.29 -19.96 -8.61
N LEU A 23 0.72 -19.24 -9.11
CA LEU A 23 1.66 -18.56 -8.25
C LEU A 23 0.83 -17.67 -7.31
N PRO A 24 1.07 -17.74 -5.99
CA PRO A 24 0.35 -16.88 -5.07
C PRO A 24 0.55 -15.42 -5.51
N PRO A 25 -0.51 -14.59 -5.44
CA PRO A 25 -0.40 -13.19 -5.81
C PRO A 25 0.75 -12.53 -5.03
N ALA A 26 1.51 -11.68 -5.71
CA ALA A 26 2.60 -10.96 -5.07
C ALA A 26 2.06 -10.16 -3.86
N PRO A 27 2.84 -10.04 -2.76
CA PRO A 27 2.41 -9.28 -1.60
C PRO A 27 2.04 -7.84 -1.97
N ALA A 28 0.94 -7.33 -1.39
CA ALA A 28 0.55 -5.94 -1.60
C ALA A 28 1.66 -4.99 -1.08
N PRO A 29 2.06 -3.98 -1.86
CA PRO A 29 3.16 -3.11 -1.49
C PRO A 29 2.83 -2.29 -0.24
N ASN A 30 3.81 -2.16 0.64
CA ASN A 30 3.68 -1.43 1.89
C ASN A 30 3.92 0.07 1.66
N PRO A 31 3.30 0.95 2.46
CA PRO A 31 3.66 2.35 2.47
C PRO A 31 5.06 2.47 3.10
N GLY A 32 6.03 2.89 2.30
CA GLY A 32 7.44 2.99 2.71
C GLY A 32 7.82 4.35 3.27
N ARG A 33 7.15 5.42 2.81
CA ARG A 33 7.37 6.81 3.24
C ARG A 33 6.06 7.58 3.10
N ILE A 34 5.88 8.59 3.94
CA ILE A 34 4.88 9.63 3.72
C ILE A 34 5.54 11.01 3.64
N ASP A 35 4.95 11.88 2.82
CA ASP A 35 5.21 13.32 2.86
C ASP A 35 3.90 14.02 3.26
N LEU A 36 3.99 14.96 4.19
CA LEU A 36 2.88 15.81 4.59
C LEU A 36 3.29 17.26 4.41
N LEU A 37 2.81 17.86 3.33
CA LEU A 37 3.14 19.23 2.95
C LEU A 37 1.86 20.06 2.92
N SER A 38 1.76 21.04 3.81
CA SER A 38 0.60 21.93 3.97
C SER A 38 -0.72 21.17 4.12
N ASP A 39 -1.44 20.98 3.01
CA ASP A 39 -2.76 20.38 2.88
C ASP A 39 -2.75 19.05 2.13
N ARG A 40 -1.58 18.51 1.78
CA ARG A 40 -1.47 17.30 0.98
C ARG A 40 -0.70 16.21 1.71
N LEU A 41 -1.34 15.06 1.84
CA LEU A 41 -0.70 13.80 2.21
C LEU A 41 -0.27 13.08 0.93
N THR A 42 0.99 12.67 0.83
CA THR A 42 1.49 11.79 -0.23
C THR A 42 2.10 10.54 0.38
N VAL A 43 1.66 9.38 -0.09
CA VAL A 43 2.13 8.06 0.33
C VAL A 43 2.97 7.46 -0.79
N HIS A 44 4.19 7.07 -0.46
CA HIS A 44 5.11 6.37 -1.37
C HIS A 44 5.15 4.91 -0.98
N PHE A 45 4.81 4.03 -1.92
CA PHE A 45 4.78 2.59 -1.70
C PHE A 45 6.12 1.94 -2.05
N THR A 46 6.36 0.74 -1.51
CA THR A 46 7.60 -0.02 -1.72
C THR A 46 7.81 -0.48 -3.16
N ASP A 47 6.76 -0.50 -3.99
CA ASP A 47 6.84 -0.77 -5.43
C ASP A 47 7.16 0.50 -6.26
N GLY A 48 7.35 1.65 -5.61
CA GLY A 48 7.60 2.94 -6.25
C GLY A 48 6.34 3.70 -6.66
N SER A 49 5.14 3.09 -6.54
CA SER A 49 3.90 3.80 -6.77
C SER A 49 3.66 4.89 -5.72
N ARG A 50 2.86 5.90 -6.09
CA ARG A 50 2.55 7.03 -5.22
C ARG A 50 1.06 7.30 -5.24
N CYS A 51 0.53 7.72 -4.10
CA CYS A 51 -0.83 8.19 -4.03
C CYS A 51 -0.95 9.40 -3.11
N SER A 52 -1.84 10.32 -3.44
CA SER A 52 -1.99 11.57 -2.68
C SER A 52 -3.45 11.85 -2.36
N ALA A 53 -3.68 12.53 -1.24
CA ALA A 53 -4.98 13.07 -0.86
C ALA A 53 -4.85 14.52 -0.39
N ASP A 54 -5.87 15.31 -0.71
CA ASP A 54 -6.10 16.63 -0.10
C ASP A 54 -6.72 16.41 1.27
N ILE A 55 -6.00 16.83 2.30
CA ILE A 55 -6.39 16.70 3.71
C ILE A 55 -6.93 18.00 4.31
N ALA A 56 -6.88 19.12 3.57
CA ALA A 56 -7.53 20.36 4.01
C ALA A 56 -9.04 20.25 3.89
N ALA A 57 -9.54 19.56 2.86
CA ALA A 57 -10.97 19.30 2.70
C ALA A 57 -11.51 18.32 3.76
N ALA A 58 -10.75 17.27 4.06
CA ALA A 58 -11.08 16.30 5.10
C ALA A 58 -9.81 15.66 5.69
N PRO A 59 -9.59 15.71 7.02
CA PRO A 59 -8.42 15.09 7.64
C PRO A 59 -8.51 13.56 7.69
N THR A 60 -9.63 12.98 7.28
CA THR A 60 -9.86 11.54 7.18
C THR A 60 -10.52 11.21 5.84
N GLY A 61 -10.22 10.03 5.28
CA GLY A 61 -10.80 9.62 4.02
C GLY A 61 -10.21 8.33 3.46
N ALA A 62 -10.42 8.11 2.16
CA ALA A 62 -9.81 7.03 1.41
C ALA A 62 -8.84 7.60 0.37
N LEU A 63 -7.71 6.94 0.18
CA LEU A 63 -6.83 7.21 -0.94
C LEU A 63 -7.48 6.59 -2.20
N ALA A 64 -8.25 7.40 -2.94
CA ALA A 64 -8.98 6.96 -4.12
C ALA A 64 -8.04 6.80 -5.33
N GLY A 65 -8.28 5.78 -6.15
CA GLY A 65 -7.52 5.57 -7.40
C GLY A 65 -6.09 5.06 -7.22
N CYS A 66 -5.69 4.64 -6.02
CA CYS A 66 -4.37 4.06 -5.77
C CYS A 66 -4.34 2.56 -6.10
N ALA A 67 -3.16 2.06 -6.48
CA ALA A 67 -2.91 0.63 -6.66
C ALA A 67 -3.17 -0.18 -5.38
N VAL A 68 -2.93 0.41 -4.21
CA VAL A 68 -3.26 -0.18 -2.90
C VAL A 68 -4.30 0.70 -2.19
N PRO A 69 -5.56 0.25 -2.11
CA PRO A 69 -6.60 0.98 -1.40
C PRO A 69 -6.30 1.09 0.10
N MET A 70 -6.30 2.31 0.62
CA MET A 70 -6.09 2.61 2.04
C MET A 70 -7.06 3.68 2.51
N THR A 71 -7.47 3.60 3.77
CA THR A 71 -8.04 4.75 4.47
C THR A 71 -6.93 5.51 5.19
N TYR A 72 -7.10 6.82 5.34
CA TYR A 72 -6.18 7.69 6.04
C TYR A 72 -6.90 8.46 7.15
N ALA A 73 -6.17 8.74 8.22
CA ALA A 73 -6.54 9.69 9.26
C ALA A 73 -5.31 10.53 9.65
N VAL A 74 -5.44 11.85 9.57
CA VAL A 74 -4.39 12.81 9.89
C VAL A 74 -4.83 13.66 11.08
N GLU A 75 -4.00 13.66 12.12
CA GLU A 75 -4.18 14.49 13.31
C GLU A 75 -3.05 15.53 13.36
N ILE A 76 -3.35 16.77 12.95
CA ILE A 76 -2.40 17.88 13.02
C ILE A 76 -2.38 18.44 14.45
N ARG A 77 -1.26 18.28 15.14
CA ARG A 77 -0.97 18.87 16.46
C ARG A 77 -0.09 20.09 16.27
N ARG A 78 -0.71 21.28 16.23
CA ARG A 78 0.04 22.54 16.32
C ARG A 78 0.58 22.68 17.74
N LYS A 79 1.91 22.62 17.93
CA LYS A 79 2.53 22.99 19.21
C LYS A 79 2.41 24.51 19.36
N ILE A 80 1.42 24.95 20.15
CA ILE A 80 1.24 26.32 20.68
C ILE A 80 1.35 27.42 19.61
N HIS A 81 0.22 28.06 19.29
CA HIS A 81 0.21 29.27 18.48
C HIS A 81 1.02 30.37 19.17
N VAL A 82 2.23 30.63 18.67
CA VAL A 82 3.04 31.78 19.06
C VAL A 82 3.01 32.70 17.85
N PRO A 83 2.29 33.84 17.87
CA PRO A 83 2.11 34.70 16.69
C PRO A 83 3.41 35.17 16.03
N VAL A 84 4.51 35.20 16.79
CA VAL A 84 5.86 35.58 16.34
C VAL A 84 6.62 34.42 15.67
N ALA A 85 6.15 33.18 15.79
CA ALA A 85 6.85 31.97 15.36
C ALA A 85 5.98 31.01 14.53
N ASP A 86 4.84 31.45 14.00
CA ASP A 86 3.94 30.62 13.16
C ASP A 86 4.64 30.04 11.91
N GLY A 87 5.79 30.58 11.50
CA GLY A 87 6.65 30.03 10.45
C GLY A 87 7.85 29.19 10.92
N LEU A 88 8.08 29.07 12.23
CA LEU A 88 9.26 28.39 12.82
C LEU A 88 8.92 27.05 13.48
N ILE A 89 7.63 26.74 13.66
CA ILE A 89 7.18 25.49 14.27
C ILE A 89 6.60 24.60 13.17
N GLU A 90 7.39 23.64 12.71
CA GLU A 90 6.93 22.64 11.74
C GLU A 90 5.77 21.83 12.36
N PRO A 91 4.61 21.74 11.68
CA PRO A 91 3.44 21.09 12.24
C PRO A 91 3.74 19.63 12.60
N TYR A 92 3.53 19.27 13.87
CA TYR A 92 3.60 17.87 14.26
C TYR A 92 2.29 17.20 13.85
N ALA A 93 2.30 16.20 13.00
CA ALA A 93 1.09 15.45 12.67
C ALA A 93 1.27 13.95 12.87
N LYS A 94 0.25 13.32 13.43
CA LYS A 94 0.13 11.86 13.41
C LYS A 94 -0.65 11.46 12.17
N VAL A 95 -0.14 10.49 11.42
CA VAL A 95 -0.81 9.95 10.25
C VAL A 95 -1.01 8.46 10.48
N ARG A 96 -2.24 8.00 10.33
CA ARG A 96 -2.60 6.60 10.34
C ARG A 96 -3.10 6.21 8.97
N LEU A 97 -2.49 5.20 8.37
CA LEU A 97 -3.03 4.52 7.20
C LEU A 97 -3.54 3.14 7.60
N THR A 98 -4.69 2.76 7.09
CA THR A 98 -5.23 1.41 7.25
C THR A 98 -5.46 0.81 5.88
N ARG A 99 -4.79 -0.30 5.61
CA ARG A 99 -4.98 -1.04 4.37
C ARG A 99 -6.33 -1.74 4.40
N GLN A 100 -7.14 -1.52 3.37
CA GLN A 100 -8.51 -2.02 3.32
C GLN A 100 -8.58 -3.54 3.13
N SER A 101 -7.57 -4.15 2.48
CA SER A 101 -7.58 -5.58 2.18
C SER A 101 -7.31 -6.49 3.38
N ASP A 102 -6.51 -6.05 4.35
CA ASP A 102 -6.05 -6.88 5.47
C ASP A 102 -6.14 -6.18 6.84
N GLY A 103 -6.73 -4.97 6.89
CA GLY A 103 -6.88 -4.17 8.11
C GLY A 103 -5.55 -3.68 8.71
N ARG A 104 -4.42 -3.91 8.03
CA ARG A 104 -3.10 -3.57 8.57
C ARG A 104 -2.97 -2.07 8.75
N VAL A 105 -2.52 -1.69 9.94
CA VAL A 105 -2.36 -0.30 10.37
C VAL A 105 -0.91 0.11 10.27
N PHE A 106 -0.68 1.30 9.75
CA PHE A 106 0.62 1.92 9.66
C PHE A 106 0.51 3.31 10.26
N ASP A 107 1.35 3.59 11.27
CA ASP A 107 1.34 4.87 11.98
C ASP A 107 2.64 5.63 11.72
N TRP A 108 2.51 6.94 11.51
CA TRP A 108 3.62 7.86 11.33
C TRP A 108 3.45 9.11 12.17
N VAL A 109 4.58 9.77 12.35
CA VAL A 109 4.71 11.06 12.99
C VAL A 109 5.53 11.95 12.06
N THR A 110 4.97 13.08 11.65
CA THR A 110 5.60 14.10 10.81
C THR A 110 5.79 15.42 11.60
N PRO A 111 6.78 16.28 11.30
CA PRO A 111 7.94 15.92 10.52
C PRO A 111 8.64 14.74 11.19
N GLU A 112 9.13 13.89 10.33
CA GLU A 112 9.70 12.62 10.66
C GLU A 112 11.09 12.93 11.26
N GLY A 113 11.15 13.31 12.55
CA GLY A 113 12.35 13.87 13.19
C GLY A 113 13.64 13.06 12.96
N GLY A 114 14.70 13.75 12.53
CA GLY A 114 16.11 13.31 12.51
C GLY A 114 16.47 12.22 11.48
N ALA A 115 17.17 12.60 10.41
CA ALA A 115 17.47 11.82 9.21
C ALA A 115 18.44 10.61 9.33
N TRP A 116 18.62 10.01 10.51
CA TRP A 116 19.61 8.94 10.67
C TRP A 116 18.98 7.69 11.30
N HIS A 117 18.81 6.66 10.46
CA HIS A 117 18.27 5.34 10.81
C HIS A 117 16.79 5.33 11.23
N ARG A 118 15.89 5.22 10.24
CA ARG A 118 14.52 4.80 10.50
C ARG A 118 14.30 3.33 10.15
N PRO A 119 13.72 2.54 11.07
CA PRO A 119 13.21 1.23 10.73
C PRO A 119 12.07 1.35 9.72
N VAL A 120 12.01 0.39 8.79
CA VAL A 120 10.93 0.30 7.81
C VAL A 120 9.60 0.06 8.55
N ASN A 121 8.57 0.83 8.22
CA ASN A 121 7.24 0.66 8.79
C ASN A 121 6.53 -0.53 8.12
N TYR A 122 6.57 -1.71 8.75
CA TYR A 122 5.92 -2.92 8.25
C TYR A 122 4.43 -3.04 8.59
N GLY A 123 3.90 -2.06 9.33
CA GLY A 123 2.54 -2.05 9.86
C GLY A 123 2.31 -3.12 10.94
N HIS A 124 1.18 -3.01 11.62
CA HIS A 124 0.73 -3.92 12.67
C HIS A 124 -0.76 -4.25 12.49
N GLN A 125 -1.22 -5.32 13.13
CA GLN A 125 -2.65 -5.57 13.25
C GLN A 125 -3.24 -4.68 14.36
N PRO A 126 -4.46 -4.17 14.21
CA PRO A 126 -5.12 -3.43 15.29
C PRO A 126 -5.28 -4.35 16.51
N GLY A 127 -4.95 -3.82 17.69
CA GLY A 127 -5.16 -4.50 18.98
C GLY A 127 -6.59 -4.42 19.47
#